data_AF-A0A814YV81-F1
#
_entry.id   AF-A0A814YV81-F1
#
_cell.length_a   1.000
_cell.length_b   1.000
_cell.length_c   1.000
_cell.angle_alpha   90.00
_cell.angle_beta   90.00
_cell.angle_gamma   90.00
#
_symmetry.space_group_name_H-M   'P 1'
#
loop_
_entity.id
_entity.type
_entity.pdbx_description
1 polymer ?
#
loop_
_entity_poly.entity_id
_entity_poly.type
_entity_poly.pdbx_seq_one_letter_code
_entity_poly.pdbx_strand_id
1 'polypeptide(L)'
;MAWNYPVQDESALKPNPYCPREQEINILLLGPTGVGKTTFINAFANYIVNDTLEDAVQDEMQVIIPSSFSFTMPESFDEKTIIIGEQNDNENFLADGESSTKQCRSFIFPIGDRNLRMIDTPGIGDTRGIEQDTKNFHEILSYLAQYEHLNGVCILLKPNEERLTILFRFCVNELLRHLHVNAKENIIFIFTNARATFFAPGNTKKLIENLLRKHQDEHGVVIPFSKENTFLFDNEPFRYLAVRKNGIQLDDQQTQSYSRSWDHSVKEYSRFMSHMITRPLHAVANTISLNEAEQLIRKLPRPIAETAKLIEENIQLAQEHKNKVLSNPEIALEGIPQNKAKVIQLRHPRTVCVGENCCRIIDVDDEKKIEYLHICHDECYLKGVVQETLYDPKLEECTAMNPEDGFCTVCDCHWLQHKHITYEYKTNRTHINTTTTRSRERNQRMSLSDIDKRISDLREEAAKIQDVYKQLAKFLHANSILPINDDILEYLQYFIREEQMKQNAGARNDEIIAGLRKTMDEFTNNMELFKNAIREQKESGDMTDTLNPEEIFDLVGTLYELPITGEQIRQQVNGIKFGQENYTAHRERSIELPSKAASSKVMKDLKNIVSIRRKK
;
A
#
# COMPACT_ATOMS: atom_id res chain seq x y z
N MET A 1 19.12 -7.92 35.36
CA MET A 1 19.69 -6.63 35.83
C MET A 1 18.69 -5.54 35.49
N ALA A 2 18.16 -4.84 36.50
CA ALA A 2 17.27 -3.72 36.28
C ALA A 2 18.11 -2.57 35.71
N TRP A 3 17.82 -2.13 34.48
CA TRP A 3 18.39 -0.91 33.94
C TRP A 3 17.81 0.27 34.73
N ASN A 4 18.57 0.75 35.72
CA ASN A 4 18.32 2.02 36.36
C ASN A 4 18.75 3.10 35.37
N TYR A 5 17.78 3.59 34.60
CA TYR A 5 17.94 4.84 33.85
C TYR A 5 18.26 5.96 34.84
N PRO A 6 19.10 6.95 34.47
CA PRO A 6 19.29 8.12 35.31
C PRO A 6 17.93 8.74 35.59
N VAL A 7 17.59 8.87 36.88
CA VAL A 7 16.37 9.54 37.34
C VAL A 7 16.37 10.93 36.74
N GLN A 8 15.49 11.17 35.76
CA GLN A 8 15.32 12.50 35.19
C GLN A 8 14.79 13.44 36.27
N ASP A 9 15.20 14.70 36.18
CA ASP A 9 14.50 15.76 36.88
C ASP A 9 13.07 15.86 36.31
N GLU A 10 12.11 15.29 37.03
CA GLU A 10 10.69 15.29 36.66
C GLU A 10 10.12 16.71 36.52
N SER A 11 10.83 17.74 37.00
CA SER A 11 10.44 19.14 36.85
C SER A 11 10.72 19.72 35.46
N ALA A 12 11.63 19.11 34.68
CA ALA A 12 12.08 19.67 33.41
C ALA A 12 11.14 19.40 32.23
N LEU A 13 10.19 18.45 32.33
CA LEU A 13 9.16 18.11 31.32
C LEU A 13 9.69 18.17 29.87
N LYS A 14 10.86 17.59 29.64
CA LYS A 14 11.48 17.46 28.32
C LYS A 14 11.45 15.99 27.89
N PRO A 15 11.27 15.70 26.59
CA PRO A 15 11.35 14.33 26.09
C PRO A 15 12.62 13.64 26.57
N ASN A 16 12.49 12.38 26.98
CA ASN A 16 13.61 11.60 27.51
C ASN A 16 14.48 11.12 26.34
N PRO A 17 15.70 11.68 26.13
CA PRO A 17 16.56 11.27 25.03
C PRO A 17 17.18 9.88 25.26
N TYR A 18 17.07 9.35 26.47
CA TYR A 18 17.54 8.02 26.87
C TYR A 18 16.40 7.01 27.04
N CYS A 19 15.15 7.36 26.67
CA CYS A 19 14.05 6.41 26.64
C CYS A 19 14.42 5.27 25.69
N PRO A 20 14.49 4.01 26.14
CA PRO A 20 14.78 2.91 25.24
C PRO A 20 13.67 2.86 24.18
N ARG A 21 14.05 2.55 22.93
CA ARG A 21 13.14 2.62 21.78
C ARG A 21 11.87 1.82 22.01
N GLU A 22 11.97 0.60 22.53
CA GLU A 22 10.85 -0.29 22.91
C GLU A 22 9.85 0.31 23.91
N GLN A 23 10.22 1.37 24.62
CA GLN A 23 9.35 2.11 25.54
C GLN A 23 8.76 3.38 24.92
N GLU A 24 9.15 3.80 23.72
CA GLU A 24 8.43 4.85 23.00
C GLU A 24 6.99 4.40 22.69
N ILE A 25 6.04 5.32 22.83
CA ILE A 25 4.64 5.10 22.49
C ILE A 25 4.38 5.83 21.17
N ASN A 26 4.40 5.09 20.05
CA ASN A 26 4.24 5.66 18.71
C ASN A 26 2.80 5.43 18.21
N ILE A 27 2.08 6.51 17.92
CA ILE A 27 0.71 6.46 17.45
C ILE A 27 0.57 7.16 16.11
N LEU A 28 -0.07 6.50 15.14
CA LEU A 28 -0.36 7.05 13.82
C LEU A 28 -1.79 7.59 13.79
N LEU A 29 -1.98 8.86 13.43
CA LEU A 29 -3.32 9.47 13.34
C LEU A 29 -3.75 9.56 11.89
N LEU A 30 -4.83 8.87 11.53
CA LEU A 30 -5.39 8.82 10.17
C LEU A 30 -6.83 9.30 10.18
N GLY A 31 -7.31 9.83 9.07
CA GLY A 31 -8.71 10.23 8.91
C GLY A 31 -8.87 11.43 7.99
N PRO A 32 -10.12 11.78 7.63
CA PRO A 32 -10.38 12.80 6.64
C PRO A 32 -9.97 14.20 7.08
N THR A 33 -9.84 15.10 6.12
CA THR A 33 -9.68 16.53 6.40
C THR A 33 -10.87 17.03 7.24
N GLY A 34 -10.59 17.87 8.24
CA GLY A 34 -11.64 18.41 9.12
C GLY A 34 -12.26 17.41 10.10
N VAL A 35 -11.72 16.19 10.23
CA VAL A 35 -12.14 15.24 11.28
C VAL A 35 -11.64 15.65 12.66
N GLY A 36 -10.59 16.48 12.74
CA GLY A 36 -10.05 17.01 14.00
C GLY A 36 -8.77 16.35 14.49
N LYS A 37 -7.93 15.77 13.62
CA LYS A 37 -6.58 15.26 13.99
C LYS A 37 -5.73 16.33 14.70
N THR A 38 -5.62 17.50 14.09
CA THR A 38 -4.91 18.66 14.66
C THR A 38 -5.49 19.11 16.00
N THR A 39 -6.82 19.16 16.09
CA THR A 39 -7.53 19.52 17.33
C THR A 39 -7.28 18.49 18.43
N PHE A 40 -7.21 17.21 18.09
CA PHE A 40 -6.91 16.12 19.03
C PHE A 40 -5.55 16.33 19.70
N ILE A 41 -4.49 16.60 18.91
CA ILE A 41 -3.13 16.87 19.43
C ILE A 41 -3.10 18.12 20.32
N ASN A 42 -3.69 19.22 19.86
CA ASN A 42 -3.73 20.47 20.63
C ASN A 42 -4.53 20.31 21.93
N ALA A 43 -5.66 19.61 21.89
CA ALA A 43 -6.48 19.36 23.06
C ALA A 43 -5.72 18.52 24.09
N PHE A 44 -5.01 17.47 23.66
CA PHE A 44 -4.16 16.66 24.55
C PHE A 44 -3.15 17.51 25.34
N ALA A 45 -2.46 18.43 24.67
CA ALA A 45 -1.51 19.34 25.33
C ALA A 45 -2.14 20.19 26.43
N ASN A 46 -3.39 20.62 26.25
CA ASN A 46 -4.10 21.41 27.27
C ASN A 46 -4.67 20.53 28.39
N TYR A 47 -5.11 19.30 28.08
CA TYR A 47 -5.62 18.34 29.07
C TYR A 47 -4.54 17.88 30.06
N ILE A 48 -3.31 17.65 29.59
CA ILE A 48 -2.22 17.19 30.48
C ILE A 48 -1.62 18.32 31.33
N VAL A 49 -1.92 19.57 30.98
CA VAL A 49 -1.41 20.77 31.65
C VAL A 49 -2.40 21.30 32.70
N ASN A 50 -3.71 21.12 32.47
CA ASN A 50 -4.77 21.71 33.28
C ASN A 50 -5.75 20.62 33.74
N ASP A 51 -6.04 20.56 35.03
CA ASP A 51 -6.91 19.54 35.60
C ASP A 51 -8.39 19.79 35.27
N THR A 52 -8.77 21.06 35.11
CA THR A 52 -10.12 21.48 34.73
C THR A 52 -10.11 22.47 33.56
N LEU A 53 -11.27 22.66 32.92
CA LEU A 53 -11.43 23.68 31.89
C LEU A 53 -11.26 25.09 32.46
N GLU A 54 -11.72 25.31 33.69
CA GLU A 54 -11.61 26.58 34.39
C GLU A 54 -10.14 26.97 34.62
N ASP A 55 -9.29 26.02 35.00
CA ASP A 55 -7.83 26.23 35.10
C ASP A 55 -7.26 26.62 33.72
N ALA A 56 -7.62 25.88 32.67
CA ALA A 56 -7.16 26.15 31.31
C ALA A 56 -7.57 27.56 30.81
N VAL A 57 -8.75 28.05 31.18
CA VAL A 57 -9.20 29.40 30.84
C VAL A 57 -8.37 30.49 31.54
N GLN A 58 -7.86 30.23 32.74
CA GLN A 58 -6.98 31.17 33.47
C GLN A 58 -5.55 31.15 32.94
N ASP A 59 -5.11 29.99 32.49
CA ASP A 59 -3.72 29.72 32.13
C ASP A 59 -3.39 29.96 30.66
N GLU A 60 -2.10 30.04 30.31
CA GLU A 60 -1.71 30.14 28.90
C GLU A 60 -2.14 28.89 28.11
N MET A 61 -2.84 29.12 26.98
CA MET A 61 -3.33 28.05 26.12
C MET A 61 -2.17 27.41 25.37
N GLN A 62 -2.08 26.08 25.42
CA GLN A 62 -1.03 25.34 24.75
C GLN A 62 -1.39 25.15 23.27
N VAL A 63 -0.63 25.78 22.37
CA VAL A 63 -0.84 25.68 20.92
C VAL A 63 0.33 24.93 20.30
N ILE A 64 0.10 23.67 19.97
CA ILE A 64 1.10 22.81 19.35
C ILE A 64 1.12 23.02 17.84
N ILE A 65 -0.07 23.06 17.24
CA ILE A 65 -0.25 23.23 15.80
C ILE A 65 -1.18 24.43 15.60
N PRO A 66 -0.72 25.51 14.95
CA PRO A 66 -1.58 26.64 14.62
C PRO A 66 -2.78 26.21 13.78
N SER A 67 -3.93 26.81 14.03
CA SER A 67 -5.15 26.54 13.26
C SER A 67 -6.12 27.70 13.32
N SER A 68 -7.13 27.68 12.46
CA SER A 68 -8.23 28.63 12.49
C SER A 68 -9.55 27.91 12.28
N PHE A 69 -10.63 28.49 12.80
CA PHE A 69 -11.98 28.01 12.52
C PHE A 69 -12.99 29.16 12.59
N SER A 70 -14.08 29.03 11.86
CA SER A 70 -15.22 29.92 11.98
C SER A 70 -16.04 29.63 13.23
N PHE A 71 -16.38 30.68 13.96
CA PHE A 71 -17.26 30.66 15.11
C PHE A 71 -18.45 31.61 14.87
N THR A 72 -19.66 31.08 15.01
CA THR A 72 -20.88 31.87 14.88
C THR A 72 -21.36 32.32 16.25
N MET A 73 -21.53 33.63 16.43
CA MET A 73 -22.05 34.21 17.68
C MET A 73 -23.51 33.77 17.89
N PRO A 74 -23.87 33.14 19.02
CA PRO A 74 -25.24 32.63 19.22
C PRO A 74 -26.33 33.70 19.19
N GLU A 75 -26.02 34.92 19.63
CA GLU A 75 -27.02 36.00 19.75
C GLU A 75 -27.26 36.76 18.44
N SER A 76 -26.23 36.90 17.59
CA SER A 76 -26.30 37.71 16.36
C SER A 76 -26.18 36.90 15.08
N PHE A 77 -25.74 35.65 15.16
CA PHE A 77 -25.32 34.82 14.03
C PHE A 77 -24.18 35.41 13.19
N ASP A 78 -23.47 36.42 13.70
CA ASP A 78 -22.27 36.93 13.04
C ASP A 78 -21.15 35.89 13.09
N GLU A 79 -20.46 35.73 11.97
CA GLU A 79 -19.31 34.84 11.85
C GLU A 79 -18.03 35.57 12.26
N LYS A 80 -17.24 34.95 13.13
CA LYS A 80 -15.90 35.39 13.51
C LYS A 80 -14.91 34.27 13.26
N THR A 81 -13.82 34.59 12.58
CA THR A 81 -12.68 33.67 12.46
C THR A 81 -11.90 33.68 13.78
N ILE A 82 -11.79 32.52 14.41
CA ILE A 82 -10.95 32.30 15.58
C ILE A 82 -9.59 31.84 15.09
N ILE A 83 -8.53 32.54 15.49
CA ILE A 83 -7.14 32.21 15.15
C ILE A 83 -6.47 31.62 16.39
N ILE A 84 -5.75 30.53 16.20
CA ILE A 84 -5.01 29.81 17.24
C ILE A 84 -3.53 29.75 16.82
N GLY A 85 -2.66 30.42 17.57
CA GLY A 85 -1.21 30.45 17.32
C GLY A 85 -0.77 31.39 16.20
N GLU A 86 0.55 31.48 15.99
CA GLU A 86 1.19 32.29 14.95
C GLU A 86 1.61 31.40 13.75
N GLN A 87 1.44 31.92 12.52
CA GLN A 87 1.81 31.20 11.29
C GLN A 87 3.33 31.04 11.14
N ASN A 88 3.74 30.00 10.41
CA ASN A 88 5.10 29.84 9.91
C ASN A 88 5.07 29.31 8.46
N ASP A 89 6.18 29.41 7.72
CA ASP A 89 6.29 29.15 6.27
C ASP A 89 5.80 27.76 5.79
N ASN A 90 5.59 26.81 6.72
CA ASN A 90 5.13 25.44 6.44
C ASN A 90 3.67 25.17 6.82
N GLU A 91 2.99 26.08 7.53
CA GLU A 91 1.65 25.92 8.12
C GLU A 91 0.75 27.11 7.74
N ASN A 92 0.34 27.16 6.47
CA ASN A 92 -0.58 28.20 5.98
C ASN A 92 -2.02 27.93 6.45
N PHE A 93 -2.75 28.97 6.88
CA PHE A 93 -4.20 28.93 6.96
C PHE A 93 -4.76 28.80 5.54
N LEU A 94 -4.95 27.56 5.07
CA LEU A 94 -5.58 27.30 3.78
C LEU A 94 -7.11 27.43 3.90
N ALA A 95 -7.75 27.80 2.79
CA ALA A 95 -9.19 27.98 2.67
C ALA A 95 -9.97 26.70 2.98
N ASP A 96 -11.27 26.86 3.31
CA ASP A 96 -12.19 25.79 3.68
C ASP A 96 -12.10 24.57 2.76
N GLY A 97 -11.71 23.41 3.32
CA GLY A 97 -11.74 22.11 2.64
C GLY A 97 -10.39 21.48 2.32
N GLU A 98 -9.28 22.23 2.35
CA GLU A 98 -7.93 21.67 2.14
C GLU A 98 -7.29 21.16 3.44
N SER A 99 -6.47 20.10 3.35
CA SER A 99 -5.69 19.67 4.51
C SER A 99 -4.60 20.70 4.83
N SER A 100 -4.63 21.25 6.04
CA SER A 100 -3.55 22.11 6.56
C SER A 100 -2.21 21.36 6.67
N THR A 101 -2.25 20.03 6.83
CA THR A 101 -1.06 19.16 6.95
C THR A 101 -0.71 18.58 5.57
N LYS A 102 0.35 19.07 4.92
CA LYS A 102 0.80 18.57 3.60
C LYS A 102 1.76 17.38 3.68
N GLN A 103 2.29 17.09 4.85
CA GLN A 103 3.37 16.12 5.10
C GLN A 103 3.25 15.55 6.52
N CYS A 104 3.62 14.29 6.74
CA CYS A 104 3.65 13.70 8.08
C CYS A 104 4.56 14.49 9.04
N ARG A 105 4.12 14.63 10.29
CA ARG A 105 4.89 15.30 11.36
C ARG A 105 4.65 14.61 12.69
N SER A 106 5.70 14.51 13.50
CA SER A 106 5.61 13.90 14.83
C SER A 106 5.69 14.93 15.94
N PHE A 107 4.81 14.79 16.92
CA PHE A 107 4.78 15.61 18.13
C PHE A 107 5.08 14.72 19.34
N ILE A 108 6.16 15.01 20.05
CA ILE A 108 6.68 14.16 21.12
C ILE A 108 6.37 14.79 22.47
N PHE A 109 5.48 14.16 23.22
CA PHE A 109 5.11 14.55 24.57
C PHE A 109 5.87 13.72 25.60
N PRO A 110 6.58 14.34 26.56
CA PRO A 110 7.16 13.64 27.69
C PRO A 110 6.07 13.21 28.67
N ILE A 111 5.97 11.92 28.96
CA ILE A 111 5.05 11.36 29.95
C ILE A 111 5.85 10.44 30.89
N GLY A 112 6.31 11.01 31.99
CA GLY A 112 7.14 10.27 32.96
C GLY A 112 8.49 9.89 32.35
N ASP A 113 8.84 8.61 32.40
CA ASP A 113 10.07 8.06 31.81
C ASP A 113 9.92 7.73 30.31
N ARG A 114 8.72 7.87 29.73
CA ARG A 114 8.39 7.49 28.35
C ARG A 114 8.04 8.69 27.48
N ASN A 115 8.24 8.53 26.18
CA ASN A 115 7.85 9.51 25.17
C ASN A 115 6.59 9.03 24.43
N LEU A 116 5.55 9.85 24.42
CA LEU A 116 4.38 9.67 23.55
C LEU A 116 4.59 10.46 22.26
N ARG A 117 4.68 9.75 21.14
CA ARG A 117 4.82 10.32 19.81
C ARG A 117 3.51 10.21 19.04
N MET A 118 2.89 11.36 18.78
CA MET A 118 1.73 11.46 17.91
C MET A 118 2.18 11.82 16.50
N ILE A 119 2.00 10.90 15.55
CA ILE A 119 2.31 11.09 14.13
C ILE A 119 1.05 11.61 13.46
N ASP A 120 1.03 12.92 13.20
CA ASP A 120 -0.02 13.55 12.39
C ASP A 120 0.26 13.27 10.92
N THR A 121 -0.79 12.89 10.20
CA THR A 121 -0.72 12.58 8.76
C THR A 121 -1.55 13.59 7.98
N PRO A 122 -1.23 13.81 6.69
CA PRO A 122 -2.10 14.57 5.79
C PRO A 122 -3.55 14.06 5.85
N GLY A 123 -4.50 14.98 5.72
CA GLY A 123 -5.91 14.64 5.60
C GLY A 123 -6.13 13.71 4.42
N ILE A 124 -6.67 12.53 4.71
CA ILE A 124 -6.88 11.51 3.70
C ILE A 124 -8.24 11.76 3.05
N GLY A 125 -8.29 11.88 1.72
CA GLY A 125 -9.50 12.28 1.01
C GLY A 125 -9.70 13.80 0.90
N ASP A 126 -8.63 14.51 0.57
CA ASP A 126 -8.72 15.90 0.08
C ASP A 126 -9.38 15.92 -1.31
N THR A 127 -9.91 17.07 -1.71
CA THR A 127 -10.60 17.36 -2.99
C THR A 127 -9.77 17.10 -4.27
N ARG A 128 -8.57 16.53 -4.14
CA ARG A 128 -7.54 16.37 -5.19
C ARG A 128 -7.49 14.97 -5.82
N GLY A 129 -8.39 14.06 -5.43
CA GLY A 129 -8.58 12.76 -6.08
C GLY A 129 -7.67 11.61 -5.60
N ILE A 130 -7.90 10.42 -6.18
CA ILE A 130 -7.27 9.13 -5.79
C ILE A 130 -5.74 9.15 -5.91
N GLU A 131 -5.21 9.86 -6.90
CA GLU A 131 -3.76 10.03 -7.12
C GLU A 131 -3.03 10.64 -5.93
N GLN A 132 -3.64 11.66 -5.32
CA GLN A 132 -3.06 12.38 -4.19
C GLN A 132 -3.07 11.49 -2.95
N ASP A 133 -4.12 10.69 -2.76
CA ASP A 133 -4.20 9.75 -1.64
C ASP A 133 -3.15 8.65 -1.74
N THR A 134 -2.85 8.14 -2.95
CA THR A 134 -1.72 7.23 -3.16
C THR A 134 -0.40 7.88 -2.74
N LYS A 135 -0.15 9.15 -3.12
CA LYS A 135 1.07 9.87 -2.71
C LYS A 135 1.13 10.10 -1.20
N ASN A 136 0.01 10.53 -0.60
CA ASN A 136 -0.10 10.73 0.84
C ASN A 136 0.22 9.43 1.59
N PHE A 137 -0.25 8.29 1.07
CA PHE A 137 0.01 7.00 1.68
C PHE A 137 1.48 6.57 1.57
N HIS A 138 2.11 6.75 0.40
CA HIS A 138 3.55 6.50 0.25
C HIS A 138 4.37 7.40 1.18
N GLU A 139 3.95 8.65 1.36
CA GLU A 139 4.57 9.57 2.31
C GLU A 139 4.42 9.08 3.75
N ILE A 140 3.26 8.55 4.14
CA ILE A 140 3.05 7.92 5.46
C ILE A 140 3.99 6.73 5.64
N LEU A 141 4.07 5.79 4.70
CA LEU A 141 4.96 4.62 4.82
C LEU A 141 6.43 5.01 4.89
N SER A 142 6.86 5.94 4.03
CA SER A 142 8.23 6.48 4.04
C SER A 142 8.56 7.14 5.38
N TYR A 143 7.62 7.91 5.92
CA TYR A 143 7.77 8.55 7.22
C TYR A 143 7.78 7.54 8.38
N LEU A 144 7.01 6.45 8.28
CA LEU A 144 7.00 5.40 9.30
C LEU A 144 8.34 4.65 9.37
N ALA A 145 9.07 4.52 8.26
CA ALA A 145 10.32 3.77 8.16
C ALA A 145 11.44 4.16 9.14
N GLN A 146 11.34 5.34 9.76
CA GLN A 146 12.28 5.78 10.79
C GLN A 146 11.99 5.18 12.19
N TYR A 147 10.84 4.54 12.39
CA TYR A 147 10.43 3.96 13.68
C TYR A 147 10.51 2.43 13.67
N GLU A 148 10.84 1.84 14.82
CA GLU A 148 10.91 0.37 14.97
C GLU A 148 9.51 -0.25 15.07
N HIS A 149 8.58 0.43 15.75
CA HIS A 149 7.24 -0.08 16.02
C HIS A 149 6.17 1.02 16.14
N LEU A 150 4.93 0.59 16.01
CA LEU A 150 3.72 1.33 16.36
C LEU A 150 3.00 0.67 17.54
N ASN A 151 2.43 1.51 18.41
CA ASN A 151 1.55 1.11 19.49
C ASN A 151 0.08 1.13 19.05
N GLY A 152 -0.28 2.03 18.14
CA GLY A 152 -1.64 2.16 17.63
C GLY A 152 -1.71 2.86 16.27
N VAL A 153 -2.60 2.37 15.42
CA VAL A 153 -3.05 3.02 14.19
C VAL A 153 -4.45 3.55 14.45
N CYS A 154 -4.56 4.86 14.66
CA CYS A 154 -5.80 5.53 15.06
C CYS A 154 -6.54 6.05 13.84
N ILE A 155 -7.71 5.49 13.56
CA ILE A 155 -8.61 5.93 12.49
C ILE A 155 -9.64 6.87 13.10
N LEU A 156 -9.52 8.16 12.80
CA LEU A 156 -10.40 9.21 13.28
C LEU A 156 -11.65 9.34 12.38
N LEU A 157 -12.81 9.49 13.03
CA LEU A 157 -14.14 9.51 12.45
C LEU A 157 -15.03 10.56 13.13
N LYS A 158 -16.07 11.03 12.45
CA LYS A 158 -17.21 11.71 13.11
C LYS A 158 -18.33 10.69 13.33
N PRO A 159 -19.14 10.81 14.40
CA PRO A 159 -20.18 9.82 14.73
C PRO A 159 -21.48 9.95 13.92
N ASN A 160 -21.69 11.09 13.24
CA ASN A 160 -22.91 11.42 12.52
C ASN A 160 -22.75 11.38 10.99
N GLU A 161 -21.84 10.57 10.48
CA GLU A 161 -21.74 10.37 9.04
C GLU A 161 -22.94 9.55 8.57
N GLU A 162 -23.72 10.09 7.64
CA GLU A 162 -24.85 9.37 7.04
C GLU A 162 -24.38 8.34 6.00
N ARG A 163 -23.21 8.58 5.41
CA ARG A 163 -22.60 7.76 4.36
C ARG A 163 -21.09 7.81 4.52
N LEU A 164 -20.40 6.69 4.29
CA LEU A 164 -18.96 6.74 4.06
C LEU A 164 -18.78 7.36 2.68
N THR A 165 -18.05 8.46 2.60
CA THR A 165 -17.67 9.01 1.30
C THR A 165 -16.90 7.93 0.53
N ILE A 166 -17.08 7.87 -0.79
CA ILE A 166 -16.34 6.93 -1.66
C ILE A 166 -14.84 7.01 -1.37
N LEU A 167 -14.39 8.25 -1.17
CA LEU A 167 -13.02 8.60 -0.84
C LEU A 167 -12.59 8.03 0.53
N PHE A 168 -13.36 8.22 1.61
CA PHE A 168 -13.02 7.64 2.91
C PHE A 168 -13.02 6.10 2.88
N ARG A 169 -13.97 5.47 2.16
CA ARG A 169 -14.00 4.02 1.97
C ARG A 169 -12.75 3.52 1.25
N PHE A 170 -12.39 4.17 0.14
CA PHE A 170 -11.17 3.89 -0.60
C PHE A 170 -9.94 4.00 0.32
N CYS A 171 -9.89 5.02 1.15
CA CYS A 171 -8.76 5.31 2.01
C CYS A 171 -8.58 4.33 3.16
N VAL A 172 -9.67 3.92 3.82
CA VAL A 172 -9.61 2.84 4.80
C VAL A 172 -9.20 1.53 4.12
N ASN A 173 -9.72 1.24 2.94
CA ASN A 173 -9.33 0.05 2.19
C ASN A 173 -7.84 0.06 1.85
N GLU A 174 -7.33 1.13 1.24
CA GLU A 174 -5.91 1.26 0.89
C GLU A 174 -5.01 1.19 2.12
N LEU A 175 -5.42 1.79 3.24
CA LEU A 175 -4.69 1.66 4.51
C LEU A 175 -4.59 0.18 4.94
N LEU A 176 -5.73 -0.52 4.96
CA LEU A 176 -5.77 -1.92 5.36
C LEU A 176 -4.94 -2.80 4.42
N ARG A 177 -4.95 -2.52 3.10
CA ARG A 177 -4.16 -3.24 2.10
C ARG A 177 -2.67 -3.32 2.45
N HIS A 178 -2.11 -2.23 2.96
CA HIS A 178 -0.66 -2.14 3.17
C HIS A 178 -0.24 -2.43 4.61
N LEU A 179 -1.18 -2.44 5.56
CA LEU A 179 -0.90 -2.87 6.92
C LEU A 179 -0.77 -4.39 6.97
N HIS A 180 0.31 -4.85 7.59
CA HIS A 180 0.49 -6.27 7.90
C HIS A 180 -0.64 -6.76 8.81
N VAL A 181 -1.15 -7.98 8.62
CA VAL A 181 -2.30 -8.54 9.37
C VAL A 181 -2.15 -8.44 10.89
N ASN A 182 -0.93 -8.56 11.41
CA ASN A 182 -0.62 -8.39 12.84
C ASN A 182 -0.96 -6.99 13.39
N ALA A 183 -1.04 -5.96 12.55
CA ALA A 183 -1.44 -4.62 12.95
C ALA A 183 -2.92 -4.52 13.35
N LYS A 184 -3.76 -5.54 13.05
CA LYS A 184 -5.20 -5.52 13.34
C LYS A 184 -5.52 -5.26 14.82
N GLU A 185 -4.69 -5.77 15.73
CA GLU A 185 -4.83 -5.59 17.19
C GLU A 185 -4.41 -4.18 17.65
N ASN A 186 -3.72 -3.44 16.78
CA ASN A 186 -3.29 -2.07 17.00
C ASN A 186 -4.21 -1.06 16.30
N ILE A 187 -5.24 -1.50 15.55
CA ILE A 187 -6.23 -0.61 14.94
C ILE A 187 -7.19 -0.09 16.02
N ILE A 188 -7.26 1.24 16.10
CA ILE A 188 -8.06 1.96 17.08
C ILE A 188 -9.00 2.92 16.35
N PHE A 189 -10.26 2.93 16.72
CA PHE A 189 -11.25 3.86 16.19
C PHE A 189 -11.43 5.03 17.15
N ILE A 190 -11.28 6.25 16.65
CA ILE A 190 -11.43 7.47 17.43
C ILE A 190 -12.57 8.29 16.84
N PHE A 191 -13.66 8.44 17.57
CA PHE A 191 -14.71 9.36 17.17
C PHE A 191 -14.48 10.72 17.81
N THR A 192 -14.33 11.73 16.97
CA THR A 192 -14.28 13.13 17.37
C THR A 192 -15.67 13.75 17.30
N ASN A 193 -15.84 14.93 17.90
CA ASN A 193 -17.13 15.64 17.95
C ASN A 193 -18.25 14.77 18.57
N ALA A 194 -17.90 13.87 19.49
CA ALA A 194 -18.80 12.83 19.99
C ALA A 194 -19.89 13.34 20.96
N ARG A 195 -19.81 14.60 21.40
CA ARG A 195 -20.80 15.18 22.32
C ARG A 195 -22.22 15.18 21.75
N ALA A 196 -22.37 15.46 20.45
CA ALA A 196 -23.67 15.50 19.78
C ALA A 196 -24.38 14.14 19.76
N THR A 197 -23.64 13.05 19.97
CA THR A 197 -24.15 11.68 20.01
C THR A 197 -24.03 11.06 21.40
N PHE A 198 -24.01 11.89 22.44
CA PHE A 198 -23.89 11.45 23.84
C PHE A 198 -22.68 10.55 24.08
N PHE A 199 -21.57 10.84 23.40
CA PHE A 199 -20.35 10.04 23.41
C PHE A 199 -20.60 8.59 22.98
N ALA A 200 -21.31 8.43 21.86
CA ALA A 200 -21.50 7.16 21.17
C ALA A 200 -21.08 7.29 19.69
N PRO A 201 -20.70 6.17 19.02
CA PRO A 201 -20.31 6.16 17.59
C PRO A 201 -21.40 6.57 16.58
N GLY A 202 -22.64 6.82 17.05
CA GLY A 202 -23.76 7.31 16.24
C GLY A 202 -24.08 6.45 15.01
N ASN A 203 -24.49 7.10 13.92
CA ASN A 203 -24.84 6.47 12.65
C ASN A 203 -23.63 5.85 11.96
N THR A 204 -22.44 6.44 12.14
CA THR A 204 -21.19 5.95 11.55
C THR A 204 -20.86 4.53 12.00
N LYS A 205 -21.31 4.12 13.19
CA LYS A 205 -21.14 2.75 13.70
C LYS A 205 -21.51 1.69 12.66
N LYS A 206 -22.73 1.79 12.11
CA LYS A 206 -23.28 0.80 11.18
C LYS A 206 -22.48 0.77 9.88
N LEU A 207 -21.97 1.93 9.46
CA LEU A 207 -21.18 2.05 8.26
C LEU A 207 -19.82 1.33 8.39
N ILE A 208 -19.14 1.52 9.53
CA ILE A 208 -17.89 0.83 9.84
C ILE A 208 -18.15 -0.66 10.04
N GLU A 209 -19.19 -1.07 10.78
CA GLU A 209 -19.55 -2.49 10.93
C GLU A 209 -19.79 -3.18 9.58
N ASN A 210 -20.46 -2.51 8.64
CA ASN A 210 -20.70 -3.04 7.30
C ASN A 210 -19.40 -3.14 6.49
N LEU A 211 -18.53 -2.13 6.57
CA LEU A 211 -17.22 -2.14 5.91
C LEU A 211 -16.36 -3.30 6.43
N LEU A 212 -16.21 -3.41 7.75
CA LEU A 212 -15.40 -4.45 8.39
C LEU A 212 -15.98 -5.84 8.17
N ARG A 213 -17.31 -5.99 8.18
CA ARG A 213 -17.96 -7.27 7.85
C ARG A 213 -17.71 -7.67 6.41
N LYS A 214 -17.84 -6.73 5.47
CA LYS A 214 -17.50 -6.97 4.07
C LYS A 214 -16.04 -7.44 3.93
N HIS A 215 -15.11 -6.80 4.64
CA HIS A 215 -13.71 -7.24 4.65
C HIS A 215 -13.51 -8.61 5.30
N GLN A 216 -14.23 -8.90 6.37
CA GLN A 216 -14.21 -10.22 7.00
C GLN A 216 -14.72 -11.30 6.03
N ASP A 217 -15.81 -11.03 5.31
CA ASP A 217 -16.42 -11.95 4.35
C ASP A 217 -15.49 -12.18 3.14
N GLU A 218 -14.88 -11.10 2.62
CA GLU A 218 -14.01 -11.14 1.43
C GLU A 218 -12.60 -11.67 1.73
N HIS A 219 -12.02 -11.35 2.90
CA HIS A 219 -10.60 -11.58 3.18
C HIS A 219 -10.33 -12.40 4.45
N GLY A 220 -11.33 -12.62 5.31
CA GLY A 220 -11.18 -13.44 6.52
C GLY A 220 -10.44 -12.78 7.68
N VAL A 221 -10.08 -11.50 7.56
CA VAL A 221 -9.45 -10.75 8.65
C VAL A 221 -10.51 -10.06 9.50
N VAL A 222 -10.58 -10.43 10.77
CA VAL A 222 -11.44 -9.78 11.76
C VAL A 222 -10.68 -8.60 12.37
N ILE A 223 -11.11 -7.38 12.04
CA ILE A 223 -10.65 -6.17 12.71
C ILE A 223 -11.62 -5.91 13.87
N PRO A 224 -11.14 -5.86 15.13
CA PRO A 224 -12.00 -5.58 16.26
C PRO A 224 -12.70 -4.23 16.08
N PHE A 225 -13.99 -4.17 16.36
CA PHE A 225 -14.73 -2.91 16.49
C PHE A 225 -15.68 -3.01 17.67
N SER A 226 -15.13 -2.70 18.84
CA SER A 226 -15.81 -2.83 20.13
C SER A 226 -15.51 -1.64 21.02
N LYS A 227 -16.12 -1.61 22.21
CA LYS A 227 -15.88 -0.54 23.18
C LYS A 227 -14.40 -0.47 23.57
N GLU A 228 -13.71 -1.61 23.62
CA GLU A 228 -12.33 -1.75 24.05
C GLU A 228 -11.36 -0.97 23.16
N ASN A 229 -11.58 -0.94 21.84
CA ASN A 229 -10.71 -0.27 20.86
C ASN A 229 -11.38 0.93 20.15
N THR A 230 -12.53 1.39 20.65
CA THR A 230 -13.24 2.57 20.14
C THR A 230 -13.32 3.64 21.21
N PHE A 231 -12.84 4.86 20.93
CA PHE A 231 -12.73 5.97 21.88
C PHE A 231 -13.50 7.20 21.40
N LEU A 232 -14.12 7.92 22.32
CA LEU A 232 -15.11 8.95 22.00
C LEU A 232 -14.67 10.29 22.62
N PHE A 233 -14.15 11.18 21.79
CA PHE A 233 -13.65 12.48 22.21
C PHE A 233 -14.53 13.61 21.69
N ASP A 234 -14.51 14.74 22.38
CA ASP A 234 -15.09 15.98 21.89
C ASP A 234 -13.99 17.00 21.61
N ASN A 235 -14.10 17.65 20.45
CA ASN A 235 -13.17 18.70 20.04
C ASN A 235 -13.60 20.07 20.56
N GLU A 236 -14.87 20.21 20.93
CA GLU A 236 -15.45 21.49 21.32
C GLU A 236 -14.89 22.12 22.60
N PRO A 237 -14.44 21.39 23.64
CA PRO A 237 -13.81 22.02 24.82
C PRO A 237 -12.56 22.83 24.46
N PHE A 238 -11.74 22.31 23.53
CA PHE A 238 -10.57 23.03 23.03
C PHE A 238 -10.96 24.25 22.18
N ARG A 239 -11.97 24.11 21.30
CA ARG A 239 -12.49 25.26 20.53
C ARG A 239 -13.08 26.33 21.45
N TYR A 240 -13.80 25.93 22.48
CA TYR A 240 -14.32 26.83 23.51
C TYR A 240 -13.18 27.57 24.22
N LEU A 241 -12.12 26.87 24.61
CA LEU A 241 -10.93 27.49 25.20
C LEU A 241 -10.35 28.56 24.25
N ALA A 242 -10.21 28.25 22.96
CA ALA A 242 -9.74 29.22 21.96
C ALA A 242 -10.67 30.45 21.84
N VAL A 243 -11.99 30.24 21.82
CA VAL A 243 -13.00 31.32 21.80
C VAL A 243 -12.86 32.22 23.02
N ARG A 244 -12.70 31.65 24.22
CA ARG A 244 -12.46 32.39 25.47
C ARG A 244 -11.16 33.20 25.42
N LYS A 245 -10.08 32.63 24.89
CA LYS A 245 -8.79 33.33 24.72
C LYS A 245 -8.85 34.47 23.70
N ASN A 246 -9.76 34.40 22.75
CA ASN A 246 -10.07 35.48 21.81
C ASN A 246 -11.06 36.52 22.37
N GLY A 247 -11.30 36.52 23.69
CA GLY A 247 -12.11 37.54 24.38
C GLY A 247 -13.62 37.38 24.24
N ILE A 248 -14.10 36.28 23.67
CA ILE A 248 -15.53 36.01 23.51
C ILE A 248 -16.04 35.28 24.75
N GLN A 249 -17.03 35.84 25.42
CA GLN A 249 -17.70 35.19 26.55
C GLN A 249 -19.00 34.54 26.11
N LEU A 250 -19.24 33.34 26.63
CA LEU A 250 -20.47 32.56 26.47
C LEU A 250 -21.16 32.44 27.82
N ASP A 251 -22.44 32.10 27.82
CA ASP A 251 -23.22 31.96 29.05
C ASP A 251 -22.72 30.82 29.95
N ASP A 252 -23.15 30.85 31.22
CA ASP A 252 -22.73 29.89 32.25
C ASP A 252 -23.17 28.46 31.93
N GLN A 253 -24.34 28.29 31.31
CA GLN A 253 -24.89 26.98 30.96
C GLN A 253 -24.06 26.32 29.86
N GLN A 254 -23.68 27.07 28.82
CA GLN A 254 -22.79 26.67 27.76
C GLN A 254 -21.41 26.32 28.32
N THR A 255 -20.87 27.17 29.20
CA THR A 255 -19.58 26.93 29.86
C THR A 255 -19.57 25.61 30.64
N GLN A 256 -20.62 25.35 31.44
CA GLN A 256 -20.72 24.09 32.19
C GLN A 256 -20.83 22.86 31.27
N SER A 257 -21.48 22.98 30.11
CA SER A 257 -21.54 21.92 29.11
C SER A 257 -20.16 21.58 28.55
N TYR A 258 -19.32 22.58 28.25
CA TYR A 258 -17.95 22.36 27.79
C TYR A 258 -17.05 21.78 28.90
N SER A 259 -17.24 22.20 30.15
CA SER A 259 -16.51 21.66 31.31
C SER A 259 -16.78 20.16 31.52
N ARG A 260 -18.04 19.71 31.43
CA ARG A 260 -18.37 18.27 31.46
C ARG A 260 -17.77 17.48 30.30
N SER A 261 -17.69 18.10 29.12
CA SER A 261 -17.13 17.48 27.93
C SER A 261 -15.59 17.37 28.00
N TRP A 262 -14.94 18.36 28.63
CA TRP A 262 -13.52 18.32 29.01
C TRP A 262 -13.24 17.10 29.90
N ASP A 263 -13.98 16.95 31.01
CA ASP A 263 -13.82 15.82 31.95
C ASP A 263 -14.00 14.46 31.29
N HIS A 264 -14.98 14.34 30.39
CA HIS A 264 -15.20 13.11 29.63
C HIS A 264 -13.99 12.80 28.73
N SER A 265 -13.52 13.79 27.98
CA SER A 265 -12.40 13.62 27.05
C SER A 265 -11.10 13.27 27.78
N VAL A 266 -10.84 13.87 28.95
CA VAL A 266 -9.70 13.51 29.82
C VAL A 266 -9.77 12.06 30.27
N LYS A 267 -10.94 11.58 30.73
CA LYS A 267 -11.14 10.17 31.12
C LYS A 267 -10.93 9.22 29.95
N GLU A 268 -11.41 9.58 28.76
CA GLU A 268 -11.21 8.79 27.55
C GLU A 268 -9.74 8.74 27.13
N TYR A 269 -8.95 9.81 27.30
CA TYR A 269 -7.50 9.76 27.10
C TYR A 269 -6.81 8.76 28.02
N SER A 270 -7.17 8.73 29.30
CA SER A 270 -6.62 7.74 30.24
C SER A 270 -6.95 6.30 29.80
N ARG A 271 -8.18 6.06 29.33
CA ARG A 271 -8.59 4.75 28.80
C ARG A 271 -7.83 4.39 27.52
N PHE A 272 -7.69 5.35 26.61
CA PHE A 272 -6.94 5.22 25.36
C PHE A 272 -5.47 4.87 25.61
N MET A 273 -4.81 5.62 26.50
CA MET A 273 -3.42 5.35 26.88
C MET A 273 -3.25 3.97 27.51
N SER A 274 -4.16 3.58 28.42
CA SER A 274 -4.15 2.24 29.03
C SER A 274 -4.30 1.12 28.00
N HIS A 275 -5.16 1.32 27.00
CA HIS A 275 -5.33 0.36 25.91
C HIS A 275 -4.04 0.21 25.09
N MET A 276 -3.42 1.31 24.68
CA MET A 276 -2.24 1.28 23.80
C MET A 276 -1.01 0.62 24.43
N ILE A 277 -0.77 0.85 25.71
CA ILE A 277 0.42 0.27 26.37
C ILE A 277 0.28 -1.25 26.59
N THR A 278 -0.95 -1.79 26.56
CA THR A 278 -1.23 -3.22 26.81
C THR A 278 -1.29 -4.07 25.54
N ARG A 279 -1.45 -3.48 24.35
CA ARG A 279 -1.45 -4.22 23.05
C ARG A 279 -0.05 -4.74 22.69
N PRO A 280 0.14 -5.75 21.84
CA PRO A 280 1.45 -6.08 21.29
C PRO A 280 2.06 -4.88 20.51
N LEU A 281 3.39 -4.79 20.40
CA LEU A 281 4.01 -3.80 19.51
C LEU A 281 3.87 -4.29 18.07
N HIS A 282 3.46 -3.41 17.18
CA HIS A 282 3.44 -3.71 15.75
C HIS A 282 4.76 -3.26 15.14
N ALA A 283 5.59 -4.19 14.67
CA ALA A 283 6.86 -3.86 14.03
C ALA A 283 6.60 -3.15 12.69
N VAL A 284 7.15 -1.95 12.54
CA VAL A 284 6.97 -1.15 11.32
C VAL A 284 7.64 -1.82 10.13
N ALA A 285 8.79 -2.49 10.36
CA ALA A 285 9.48 -3.29 9.35
C ALA A 285 8.52 -4.27 8.65
N ASN A 286 7.62 -4.94 9.39
CA ASN A 286 6.65 -5.87 8.80
C ASN A 286 5.71 -5.19 7.79
N THR A 287 5.32 -3.94 8.02
CA THR A 287 4.48 -3.16 7.08
C THR A 287 5.26 -2.71 5.87
N ILE A 288 6.52 -2.29 6.07
CA ILE A 288 7.39 -1.84 4.98
C ILE A 288 7.77 -3.02 4.09
N SER A 289 8.26 -4.10 4.67
CA SER A 289 8.64 -5.30 3.92
C SER A 289 7.44 -5.93 3.22
N LEU A 290 6.24 -5.90 3.81
CA LEU A 290 5.01 -6.29 3.11
C LEU A 290 4.73 -5.40 1.90
N ASN A 291 4.84 -4.07 2.05
CA ASN A 291 4.64 -3.14 0.95
C ASN A 291 5.72 -3.28 -0.15
N GLU A 292 6.98 -3.50 0.21
CA GLU A 292 8.07 -3.74 -0.75
C GLU A 292 7.86 -5.06 -1.51
N ALA A 293 7.50 -6.13 -0.79
CA ALA A 293 7.11 -7.40 -1.39
C ALA A 293 5.89 -7.24 -2.30
N GLU A 294 4.87 -6.50 -1.88
CA GLU A 294 3.68 -6.19 -2.68
C GLU A 294 4.04 -5.46 -3.98
N GLN A 295 4.85 -4.41 -3.88
CA GLN A 295 5.34 -3.68 -5.04
C GLN A 295 6.13 -4.57 -5.98
N LEU A 296 6.99 -5.44 -5.46
CA LEU A 296 7.77 -6.36 -6.27
C LEU A 296 6.87 -7.37 -6.99
N ILE A 297 5.88 -7.93 -6.29
CA ILE A 297 4.93 -8.89 -6.86
C ILE A 297 4.09 -8.24 -7.97
N ARG A 298 3.69 -6.98 -7.83
CA ARG A 298 2.99 -6.24 -8.90
C ARG A 298 3.81 -6.07 -10.19
N LYS A 299 5.15 -6.16 -10.13
CA LYS A 299 6.03 -6.03 -11.32
C LYS A 299 6.17 -7.33 -12.10
N LEU A 300 5.82 -8.46 -11.50
CA LEU A 300 6.13 -9.80 -12.02
C LEU A 300 5.11 -10.38 -13.03
N PRO A 301 3.82 -10.01 -13.08
CA PRO A 301 2.84 -10.63 -13.98
C PRO A 301 3.27 -10.60 -15.45
N ARG A 302 3.62 -9.42 -15.98
CA ARG A 302 4.06 -9.29 -17.39
C ARG A 302 5.36 -10.06 -17.68
N PRO A 303 6.46 -9.87 -16.91
CA PRO A 303 7.70 -10.65 -17.13
C PRO A 303 7.50 -12.16 -17.10
N ILE A 304 6.70 -12.67 -16.14
CA ILE A 304 6.43 -14.09 -16.01
C ILE A 304 5.62 -14.61 -17.20
N ALA A 305 4.57 -13.91 -17.61
CA ALA A 305 3.76 -14.31 -18.74
C ALA A 305 4.54 -14.25 -20.07
N GLU A 306 5.38 -13.22 -20.29
CA GLU A 306 6.26 -13.13 -21.46
C GLU A 306 7.29 -14.25 -21.48
N THR A 307 7.80 -14.66 -20.31
CA THR A 307 8.73 -15.78 -20.16
C THR A 307 8.05 -17.12 -20.41
N ALA A 308 6.83 -17.32 -19.89
CA ALA A 308 6.05 -18.52 -20.14
C ALA A 308 5.78 -18.70 -21.64
N LYS A 309 5.37 -17.62 -22.33
CA LYS A 309 5.21 -17.63 -23.80
C LYS A 309 6.52 -17.99 -24.52
N LEU A 310 7.64 -17.38 -24.13
CA LEU A 310 8.95 -17.65 -24.76
C LEU A 310 9.39 -19.11 -24.57
N ILE A 311 9.12 -19.69 -23.40
CA ILE A 311 9.42 -21.10 -23.12
C ILE A 311 8.60 -22.00 -24.05
N GLU A 312 7.29 -21.78 -24.16
CA GLU A 312 6.43 -22.57 -25.04
C GLU A 312 6.83 -22.45 -26.52
N GLU A 313 7.15 -21.23 -26.98
CA GLU A 313 7.71 -21.02 -28.32
C GLU A 313 8.99 -21.86 -28.53
N ASN A 314 9.92 -21.80 -27.58
CA ASN A 314 11.19 -22.54 -27.68
C ASN A 314 11.03 -24.06 -27.59
N ILE A 315 10.04 -24.56 -26.83
CA ILE A 315 9.70 -25.98 -26.79
C ILE A 315 9.19 -26.43 -28.16
N GLN A 316 8.26 -25.69 -28.76
CA GLN A 316 7.74 -26.00 -30.10
C GLN A 316 8.88 -26.02 -31.14
N LEU A 317 9.74 -25.01 -31.13
CA LEU A 317 10.89 -24.93 -32.05
C LEU A 317 11.84 -26.11 -31.90
N ALA A 318 12.13 -26.53 -30.67
CA ALA A 318 12.96 -27.69 -30.39
C ALA A 318 12.28 -28.99 -30.86
N GLN A 319 10.97 -29.15 -30.68
CA GLN A 319 10.21 -30.32 -31.14
C GLN A 319 10.15 -30.41 -32.67
N GLU A 320 9.89 -29.29 -33.35
CA GLU A 320 9.93 -29.22 -34.81
C GLU A 320 11.32 -29.54 -35.36
N HIS A 321 12.36 -28.98 -34.73
CA HIS A 321 13.74 -29.28 -35.09
C HIS A 321 14.08 -30.76 -34.87
N LYS A 322 13.58 -31.37 -33.77
CA LYS A 322 13.71 -32.82 -33.53
C LYS A 322 13.16 -33.63 -34.71
N ASN A 323 11.96 -33.29 -35.19
CA ASN A 323 11.32 -33.96 -36.33
C ASN A 323 12.11 -33.76 -37.64
N LYS A 324 12.70 -32.58 -37.83
CA LYS A 324 13.60 -32.29 -38.97
C LYS A 324 14.89 -33.10 -38.91
N VAL A 325 15.54 -33.21 -37.74
CA VAL A 325 16.76 -34.01 -37.55
C VAL A 325 16.51 -35.52 -37.69
N LEU A 326 15.31 -35.99 -37.33
CA LEU A 326 14.90 -37.38 -37.54
C LEU A 326 14.76 -37.71 -39.03
N SER A 327 14.24 -36.76 -39.83
CA SER A 327 14.06 -36.95 -41.28
C SER A 327 15.33 -36.65 -42.09
N ASN A 328 16.15 -35.70 -41.67
CA ASN A 328 17.44 -35.37 -42.28
C ASN A 328 18.52 -35.10 -41.20
N PRO A 329 19.43 -36.07 -40.95
CA PRO A 329 20.47 -35.94 -39.92
C PRO A 329 21.45 -34.78 -40.12
N GLU A 330 21.59 -34.22 -41.32
CA GLU A 330 22.54 -33.12 -41.59
C GLU A 330 22.08 -31.80 -40.96
N ILE A 331 20.78 -31.62 -40.74
CA ILE A 331 20.17 -30.45 -40.08
C ILE A 331 20.67 -30.30 -38.64
N ALA A 332 21.14 -31.38 -38.00
CA ALA A 332 21.71 -31.35 -36.65
C ALA A 332 22.91 -30.40 -36.51
N LEU A 333 23.58 -30.07 -37.63
CA LEU A 333 24.73 -29.16 -37.66
C LEU A 333 24.33 -27.68 -37.57
N GLU A 334 23.07 -27.34 -37.81
CA GLU A 334 22.55 -25.97 -37.74
C GLU A 334 22.36 -25.48 -36.29
N GLY A 335 22.39 -26.41 -35.32
CA GLY A 335 22.12 -26.13 -33.92
C GLY A 335 20.63 -26.06 -33.61
N ILE A 336 20.29 -26.07 -32.31
CA ILE A 336 18.89 -26.08 -31.87
C ILE A 336 18.33 -24.65 -32.03
N PRO A 337 17.31 -24.42 -32.87
CA PRO A 337 16.72 -23.09 -33.04
C PRO A 337 16.02 -22.66 -31.74
N GLN A 338 16.15 -21.38 -31.40
CA GLN A 338 15.45 -20.77 -30.28
C GLN A 338 15.22 -19.27 -30.51
N ASN A 339 14.14 -18.75 -29.94
CA ASN A 339 13.90 -17.34 -29.75
C ASN A 339 14.65 -16.86 -28.50
N LYS A 340 15.44 -15.79 -28.66
CA LYS A 340 16.09 -15.07 -27.56
C LYS A 340 15.45 -13.70 -27.41
N ALA A 341 15.00 -13.39 -26.20
CA ALA A 341 14.43 -12.09 -25.89
C ALA A 341 15.51 -11.01 -25.76
N LYS A 342 15.12 -9.78 -26.09
CA LYS A 342 15.87 -8.54 -25.92
C LYS A 342 14.93 -7.52 -25.28
N VAL A 343 15.33 -7.02 -24.12
CA VAL A 343 14.60 -6.01 -23.36
C VAL A 343 15.24 -4.65 -23.62
N ILE A 344 14.44 -3.67 -24.02
CA ILE A 344 14.91 -2.29 -24.25
C ILE A 344 14.19 -1.38 -23.27
N GLN A 345 14.92 -0.83 -22.31
CA GLN A 345 14.37 0.07 -21.30
C GLN A 345 14.02 1.44 -21.89
N LEU A 346 12.83 1.92 -21.57
CA LEU A 346 12.35 3.25 -21.97
C LEU A 346 12.72 4.28 -20.90
N ARG A 347 12.96 5.52 -21.32
CA ARG A 347 13.25 6.63 -20.41
C ARG A 347 12.01 7.17 -19.72
N HIS A 348 10.88 7.10 -20.42
CA HIS A 348 9.56 7.55 -19.97
C HIS A 348 8.54 6.43 -20.25
N PRO A 349 7.48 6.29 -19.44
CA PRO A 349 6.37 5.41 -19.76
C PRO A 349 5.76 5.74 -21.12
N ARG A 350 5.39 4.72 -21.88
CA ARG A 350 4.75 4.84 -23.19
C ARG A 350 3.37 4.23 -23.13
N THR A 351 2.36 4.94 -23.63
CA THR A 351 1.01 4.38 -23.81
C THR A 351 0.92 3.68 -25.17
N VAL A 352 0.60 2.40 -25.15
CA VAL A 352 0.41 1.58 -26.36
C VAL A 352 -0.98 0.95 -26.38
N CYS A 353 -1.53 0.77 -27.58
CA CYS A 353 -2.77 0.04 -27.77
C CYS A 353 -2.49 -1.45 -28.00
N VAL A 354 -3.22 -2.30 -27.30
CA VAL A 354 -3.24 -3.77 -27.45
C VAL A 354 -4.53 -4.27 -28.10
N GLY A 355 -5.33 -3.35 -28.66
CA GLY A 355 -6.56 -3.67 -29.38
C GLY A 355 -6.28 -4.40 -30.70
N GLU A 356 -7.16 -5.33 -31.06
CA GLU A 356 -7.03 -6.15 -32.29
C GLU A 356 -6.95 -5.28 -33.55
N ASN A 357 -7.69 -4.17 -33.59
CA ASN A 357 -7.68 -3.21 -34.71
C ASN A 357 -6.38 -2.42 -34.83
N CYS A 358 -5.54 -2.41 -33.79
CA CYS A 358 -4.24 -1.73 -33.75
C CYS A 358 -3.06 -2.67 -34.02
N CYS A 359 -3.36 -3.90 -34.42
CA CYS A 359 -2.39 -4.95 -34.69
C CYS A 359 -2.57 -5.46 -36.12
N ARG A 360 -1.48 -5.84 -36.77
CA ARG A 360 -1.56 -6.63 -38.01
C ARG A 360 -0.62 -7.82 -37.95
N ILE A 361 -0.95 -8.85 -38.71
CA ILE A 361 -0.12 -10.04 -38.85
C ILE A 361 0.82 -9.81 -40.02
N ILE A 362 2.11 -9.96 -39.77
CA ILE A 362 3.17 -9.90 -40.78
C ILE A 362 3.85 -11.27 -40.87
N ASP A 363 4.26 -11.66 -42.07
CA ASP A 363 5.08 -12.84 -42.28
C ASP A 363 6.56 -12.43 -42.27
N VAL A 364 7.35 -12.98 -41.33
CA VAL A 364 8.78 -12.73 -41.17
C VAL A 364 9.47 -14.08 -41.03
N ASP A 365 10.36 -14.42 -41.97
CA ASP A 365 11.14 -15.67 -41.98
C ASP A 365 10.25 -16.94 -41.87
N ASP A 366 9.17 -17.01 -42.67
CA ASP A 366 8.13 -18.07 -42.65
C ASP A 366 7.33 -18.20 -41.33
N GLU A 367 7.45 -17.23 -40.42
CA GLU A 367 6.69 -17.15 -39.17
C GLU A 367 5.70 -15.97 -39.18
N LYS A 368 4.50 -16.20 -38.63
CA LYS A 368 3.50 -15.15 -38.43
C LYS A 368 3.77 -14.39 -37.14
N LYS A 369 4.07 -13.09 -37.26
CA LYS A 369 4.31 -12.18 -36.13
C LYS A 369 3.21 -11.12 -36.05
N ILE A 370 2.93 -10.66 -34.84
CA ILE A 370 2.05 -9.51 -34.62
C ILE A 370 2.91 -8.25 -34.63
N GLU A 371 2.55 -7.31 -35.50
CA GLU A 371 3.09 -5.96 -35.52
C GLU A 371 2.04 -5.01 -34.94
N TYR A 372 2.39 -4.32 -33.86
CA TYR A 372 1.58 -3.24 -33.32
C TYR A 372 1.80 -1.98 -34.14
N LEU A 373 0.72 -1.38 -34.61
CA LEU A 373 0.74 -0.28 -35.58
C LEU A 373 0.99 1.09 -34.93
N HIS A 374 0.62 1.24 -33.65
CA HIS A 374 0.54 2.56 -33.03
C HIS A 374 1.21 2.62 -31.66
N ILE A 375 2.12 3.59 -31.54
CA ILE A 375 2.48 4.21 -30.27
C ILE A 375 1.47 5.34 -30.06
N CYS A 376 0.52 5.16 -29.15
CA CYS A 376 -0.55 6.13 -28.92
C CYS A 376 -0.04 7.36 -28.17
N HIS A 377 0.93 7.18 -27.27
CA HIS A 377 1.62 8.28 -26.60
C HIS A 377 3.04 7.85 -26.23
N ASP A 378 4.06 8.44 -26.87
CA ASP A 378 5.45 7.99 -26.74
C ASP A 378 6.09 8.31 -25.38
N GLU A 379 5.83 9.53 -24.87
CA GLU A 379 6.34 10.02 -23.59
C GLU A 379 5.19 10.43 -22.67
N CYS A 380 4.60 9.46 -21.98
CA CYS A 380 3.50 9.72 -21.06
C CYS A 380 4.01 10.13 -19.68
N TYR A 381 3.62 11.34 -19.25
CA TYR A 381 3.92 11.89 -17.92
C TYR A 381 2.81 11.62 -16.89
N LEU A 382 1.75 10.91 -17.29
CA LEU A 382 0.65 10.53 -16.42
C LEU A 382 1.17 9.65 -15.29
N LYS A 383 0.93 10.09 -14.04
CA LYS A 383 1.37 9.40 -12.83
C LYS A 383 0.30 8.41 -12.39
N GLY A 384 0.66 7.53 -11.47
CA GLY A 384 -0.30 6.69 -10.76
C GLY A 384 -0.97 5.56 -11.55
N VAL A 385 -0.73 5.44 -12.86
CA VAL A 385 -1.04 4.25 -13.67
C VAL A 385 -0.11 3.11 -13.24
N VAL A 386 -0.66 1.95 -12.94
CA VAL A 386 0.13 0.74 -12.66
C VAL A 386 0.83 0.34 -13.95
N GLN A 387 2.17 0.40 -13.92
CA GLN A 387 3.00 0.06 -15.07
C GLN A 387 2.81 -1.43 -15.38
N GLU A 388 2.75 -1.77 -16.67
CA GLU A 388 2.60 -3.15 -17.09
C GLU A 388 1.31 -3.83 -16.60
N THR A 389 0.24 -3.08 -16.35
CA THR A 389 -1.09 -3.64 -16.07
C THR A 389 -2.04 -3.32 -17.23
N LEU A 390 -2.93 -4.27 -17.54
CA LEU A 390 -3.99 -4.08 -18.53
C LEU A 390 -5.19 -3.38 -17.87
N TYR A 391 -5.97 -2.64 -18.66
CA TYR A 391 -7.26 -2.08 -18.22
C TYR A 391 -7.20 -1.09 -17.04
N ASP A 392 -6.07 -0.42 -16.79
CA ASP A 392 -5.97 0.58 -15.72
C ASP A 392 -6.88 1.80 -16.03
N PRO A 393 -7.89 2.10 -15.19
CA PRO A 393 -8.84 3.19 -15.43
C PRO A 393 -8.21 4.57 -15.57
N LYS A 394 -7.04 4.79 -14.97
CA LYS A 394 -6.36 6.09 -15.07
C LYS A 394 -5.91 6.42 -16.48
N LEU A 395 -5.80 5.42 -17.36
CA LEU A 395 -5.43 5.67 -18.75
C LEU A 395 -6.44 6.56 -19.49
N GLU A 396 -7.68 6.69 -18.99
CA GLU A 396 -8.65 7.69 -19.47
C GLU A 396 -8.11 9.13 -19.37
N GLU A 397 -7.20 9.39 -18.43
CA GLU A 397 -6.56 10.70 -18.24
C GLU A 397 -5.28 10.87 -19.10
N CYS A 398 -4.91 9.87 -19.90
CA CYS A 398 -3.77 10.01 -20.81
C CYS A 398 -4.11 11.04 -21.88
N THR A 399 -3.17 11.91 -22.24
CA THR A 399 -3.38 12.97 -23.24
C THR A 399 -3.72 12.45 -24.63
N ALA A 400 -3.49 11.15 -24.90
CA ALA A 400 -3.93 10.51 -26.13
C ALA A 400 -5.42 10.13 -26.10
N MET A 401 -6.07 10.10 -24.94
CA MET A 401 -7.50 9.81 -24.79
C MET A 401 -8.32 11.09 -24.82
N ASN A 402 -9.45 11.03 -25.51
CA ASN A 402 -10.47 12.06 -25.44
C ASN A 402 -11.18 11.94 -24.08
N PRO A 403 -11.16 12.99 -23.24
CA PRO A 403 -11.76 12.96 -21.91
C PRO A 403 -13.30 12.91 -21.90
N GLU A 404 -13.96 13.17 -23.03
CA GLU A 404 -15.44 13.15 -23.10
C GLU A 404 -16.01 11.73 -23.31
N ASP A 405 -15.30 10.87 -24.04
CA ASP A 405 -15.79 9.55 -24.46
C ASP A 405 -14.82 8.39 -24.17
N GLY A 406 -13.59 8.68 -23.74
CA GLY A 406 -12.58 7.68 -23.41
C GLY A 406 -11.90 7.02 -24.60
N PHE A 407 -12.09 7.54 -25.82
CA PHE A 407 -11.47 6.99 -27.04
C PHE A 407 -10.12 7.64 -27.36
N CYS A 408 -9.17 6.82 -27.81
CA CYS A 408 -7.86 7.30 -28.20
C CYS A 408 -7.91 8.07 -29.51
N THR A 409 -7.40 9.30 -29.51
CA THR A 409 -7.32 10.19 -30.67
C THR A 409 -6.31 9.74 -31.74
N VAL A 410 -5.48 8.74 -31.44
CA VAL A 410 -4.47 8.21 -32.38
C VAL A 410 -4.95 6.96 -33.10
N CYS A 411 -5.70 6.09 -32.42
CA CYS A 411 -6.06 4.78 -32.94
C CYS A 411 -7.55 4.43 -32.84
N ASP A 412 -8.37 5.35 -32.34
CA ASP A 412 -9.82 5.22 -32.17
C ASP A 412 -10.26 4.02 -31.30
N CYS A 413 -9.35 3.42 -30.55
CA CYS A 413 -9.65 2.40 -29.55
C CYS A 413 -9.96 3.04 -28.19
N HIS A 414 -10.87 2.43 -27.43
CA HIS A 414 -11.17 2.86 -26.06
C HIS A 414 -9.96 2.67 -25.14
N TRP A 415 -9.81 3.49 -24.09
CA TRP A 415 -8.67 3.43 -23.16
C TRP A 415 -8.47 2.05 -22.50
N LEU A 416 -9.54 1.26 -22.35
CA LEU A 416 -9.48 -0.14 -21.89
C LEU A 416 -8.56 -1.02 -22.74
N GLN A 417 -8.32 -0.67 -24.00
CA GLN A 417 -7.42 -1.40 -24.89
C GLN A 417 -5.99 -0.87 -24.82
N HIS A 418 -5.65 -0.03 -23.84
CA HIS A 418 -4.33 0.56 -23.70
C HIS A 418 -3.62 0.10 -22.43
N LYS A 419 -2.29 0.23 -22.45
CA LYS A 419 -1.44 0.03 -21.26
C LYS A 419 -0.23 0.95 -21.28
N HIS A 420 0.34 1.17 -20.10
CA HIS A 420 1.66 1.78 -19.95
C HIS A 420 2.75 0.71 -19.99
N ILE A 421 3.69 0.88 -20.92
CA ILE A 421 4.92 0.09 -20.97
C ILE A 421 6.11 0.96 -20.60
N THR A 422 7.07 0.36 -19.91
CA THR A 422 8.36 0.95 -19.52
C THR A 422 9.53 0.28 -20.20
N TYR A 423 9.28 -0.83 -20.90
CA TYR A 423 10.25 -1.50 -21.75
C TYR A 423 9.58 -2.07 -23.01
N GLU A 424 10.36 -2.14 -24.09
CA GLU A 424 10.02 -2.95 -25.24
C GLU A 424 10.55 -4.37 -25.07
N TYR A 425 9.73 -5.34 -25.44
CA TYR A 425 10.08 -6.76 -25.46
C TYR A 425 10.18 -7.22 -26.92
N LYS A 426 11.35 -7.65 -27.35
CA LYS A 426 11.62 -8.10 -28.73
C LYS A 426 12.25 -9.49 -28.72
N THR A 427 11.82 -10.37 -29.62
CA THR A 427 12.42 -11.71 -29.77
C THR A 427 13.15 -11.82 -31.11
N ASN A 428 14.32 -12.47 -31.09
CA ASN A 428 15.11 -12.74 -32.28
C ASN A 428 15.49 -14.21 -32.35
N ARG A 429 15.53 -14.77 -33.56
CA ARG A 429 15.91 -16.17 -33.77
C ARG A 429 17.42 -16.35 -33.62
N THR A 430 17.81 -17.37 -32.86
CA THR A 430 19.21 -17.77 -32.61
C THR A 430 19.31 -19.30 -32.61
N HIS A 431 20.53 -19.83 -32.55
CA HIS A 431 20.78 -21.27 -32.51
C HIS A 431 21.69 -21.62 -31.32
N ILE A 432 21.39 -22.74 -30.67
CA ILE A 432 22.24 -23.35 -29.63
C ILE A 432 23.15 -24.37 -30.32
N ASN A 433 24.47 -24.22 -30.13
CA ASN A 433 25.43 -25.18 -30.67
C ASN A 433 25.23 -26.55 -30.01
N THR A 434 25.11 -27.58 -30.84
CA THR A 434 25.06 -29.00 -30.42
C THR A 434 26.47 -29.58 -30.34
N THR A 435 26.62 -30.63 -29.55
CA THR A 435 27.91 -31.32 -29.40
C THR A 435 28.22 -32.12 -30.68
N THR A 436 29.25 -31.75 -31.46
CA THR A 436 29.55 -32.37 -32.76
C THR A 436 30.82 -33.24 -32.74
N THR A 437 30.79 -34.40 -33.43
CA THR A 437 31.93 -35.32 -33.66
C THR A 437 32.07 -35.66 -35.15
N ARG A 438 33.07 -36.48 -35.53
CA ARG A 438 33.29 -36.90 -36.93
C ARG A 438 32.30 -37.95 -37.48
N SER A 439 31.45 -38.56 -36.64
CA SER A 439 30.54 -39.64 -37.05
C SER A 439 29.10 -39.15 -37.20
N ARG A 440 28.48 -39.39 -38.37
CA ARG A 440 27.09 -38.97 -38.70
C ARG A 440 26.05 -39.57 -37.75
N GLU A 441 26.07 -40.88 -37.51
CA GLU A 441 25.11 -41.54 -36.61
C GLU A 441 25.30 -41.12 -35.15
N ARG A 442 26.56 -40.90 -34.74
CA ARG A 442 26.86 -40.41 -33.40
C ARG A 442 26.39 -38.97 -33.23
N ASN A 443 26.56 -38.12 -34.24
CA ASN A 443 26.08 -36.74 -34.24
C ASN A 443 24.55 -36.67 -34.17
N GLN A 444 23.84 -37.50 -34.93
CA GLN A 444 22.38 -37.55 -34.87
C GLN A 444 21.90 -37.94 -33.47
N ARG A 445 22.46 -39.00 -32.87
CA ARG A 445 22.08 -39.44 -31.52
C ARG A 445 22.41 -38.40 -30.45
N MET A 446 23.59 -37.78 -30.51
CA MET A 446 23.97 -36.72 -29.56
C MET A 446 23.07 -35.48 -29.72
N SER A 447 22.79 -35.05 -30.95
CA SER A 447 21.91 -33.91 -31.20
C SER A 447 20.47 -34.16 -30.74
N LEU A 448 19.92 -35.36 -30.93
CA LEU A 448 18.59 -35.70 -30.41
C LEU A 448 18.57 -35.68 -28.88
N SER A 449 19.62 -36.17 -28.24
CA SER A 449 19.79 -36.09 -26.79
C SER A 449 19.91 -34.64 -26.30
N ASP A 450 20.65 -33.79 -27.02
CA ASP A 450 20.80 -32.37 -26.71
C ASP A 450 19.45 -31.62 -26.84
N ILE A 451 18.65 -31.96 -27.86
CA ILE A 451 17.29 -31.43 -28.06
C ILE A 451 16.35 -31.87 -26.93
N ASP A 452 16.35 -33.15 -26.58
CA ASP A 452 15.51 -33.67 -25.50
C ASP A 452 15.88 -33.07 -24.15
N LYS A 453 17.19 -32.91 -23.89
CA LYS A 453 17.68 -32.19 -22.71
C LYS A 453 17.19 -30.75 -22.72
N ARG A 454 17.30 -30.04 -23.85
CA ARG A 454 16.84 -28.65 -23.95
C ARG A 454 15.35 -28.49 -23.64
N ILE A 455 14.51 -29.37 -24.16
CA ILE A 455 13.07 -29.38 -23.87
C ILE A 455 12.84 -29.65 -22.38
N SER A 456 13.59 -30.58 -21.79
CA SER A 456 13.51 -30.87 -20.35
C SER A 456 13.90 -29.67 -19.49
N ASP A 457 15.03 -29.01 -19.80
CA ASP A 457 15.52 -27.84 -19.06
C ASP A 457 14.50 -26.69 -19.11
N LEU A 458 13.88 -26.45 -20.28
CA LEU A 458 12.82 -25.44 -20.45
C LEU A 458 11.56 -25.75 -19.62
N ARG A 459 11.12 -27.01 -19.58
CA ARG A 459 9.97 -27.44 -18.76
C ARG A 459 10.27 -27.33 -17.27
N GLU A 460 11.50 -27.62 -16.86
CA GLU A 460 11.92 -27.47 -15.47
C GLU A 460 11.90 -26.00 -15.03
N GLU A 461 12.36 -25.07 -15.88
CA GLU A 461 12.24 -23.64 -15.59
C GLU A 461 10.79 -23.17 -15.53
N ALA A 462 9.94 -23.60 -16.45
CA ALA A 462 8.51 -23.26 -16.41
C ALA A 462 7.87 -23.68 -15.07
N ALA A 463 8.16 -24.90 -14.61
CA ALA A 463 7.67 -25.41 -13.34
C ALA A 463 8.22 -24.60 -12.14
N LYS A 464 9.49 -24.20 -12.17
CA LYS A 464 10.10 -23.35 -11.13
C LYS A 464 9.46 -21.96 -11.07
N ILE A 465 9.28 -21.31 -12.23
CA ILE A 465 8.64 -19.99 -12.32
C ILE A 465 7.23 -20.03 -11.73
N GLN A 466 6.48 -21.08 -12.07
CA GLN A 466 5.13 -21.29 -11.57
C GLN A 466 5.09 -21.52 -10.06
N ASP A 467 6.00 -22.33 -9.53
CA ASP A 467 6.09 -22.58 -8.08
C ASP A 467 6.43 -21.29 -7.32
N VAL A 468 7.40 -20.51 -7.79
CA VAL A 468 7.72 -19.21 -7.20
C VAL A 468 6.51 -18.28 -7.22
N TYR A 469 5.84 -18.13 -8.36
CA TYR A 469 4.67 -17.25 -8.44
C TYR A 469 3.53 -17.70 -7.52
N LYS A 470 3.31 -19.01 -7.40
CA LYS A 470 2.36 -19.59 -6.44
C LYS A 470 2.70 -19.20 -5.01
N GLN A 471 3.98 -19.25 -4.63
CA GLN A 471 4.45 -18.84 -3.30
C GLN A 471 4.25 -17.32 -3.07
N LEU A 472 4.53 -16.49 -4.09
CA LEU A 472 4.30 -15.04 -4.04
C LEU A 472 2.81 -14.69 -3.88
N ALA A 473 1.92 -15.36 -4.62
CA ALA A 473 0.47 -15.18 -4.47
C ALA A 473 0.00 -15.60 -3.06
N LYS A 474 0.47 -16.75 -2.56
CA LYS A 474 0.20 -17.22 -1.19
C LYS A 474 0.60 -16.17 -0.14
N PHE A 475 1.76 -15.56 -0.30
CA PHE A 475 2.25 -14.51 0.59
C PHE A 475 1.33 -13.28 0.64
N LEU A 476 0.93 -12.74 -0.52
CA LEU A 476 0.06 -11.55 -0.58
C LEU A 476 -1.25 -11.77 0.15
N HIS A 477 -1.86 -12.92 -0.08
CA HIS A 477 -3.14 -13.26 0.50
C HIS A 477 -3.08 -13.55 2.01
N ALA A 478 -1.92 -13.99 2.52
CA ALA A 478 -1.79 -14.38 3.92
C ALA A 478 -1.28 -13.24 4.82
N ASN A 479 -0.55 -12.26 4.26
CA ASN A 479 0.10 -11.21 5.04
C ASN A 479 -0.56 -9.82 4.92
N SER A 480 -1.34 -9.56 3.86
CA SER A 480 -2.13 -8.33 3.70
C SER A 480 -3.56 -8.48 4.22
N ILE A 481 -4.14 -7.39 4.73
CA ILE A 481 -5.57 -7.37 5.08
C ILE A 481 -6.45 -7.36 3.82
N LEU A 482 -5.97 -6.83 2.69
CA LEU A 482 -6.65 -6.83 1.37
C LEU A 482 -5.72 -7.37 0.26
N PRO A 483 -5.84 -8.63 -0.18
CA PRO A 483 -4.99 -9.18 -1.24
C PRO A 483 -5.31 -8.59 -2.62
N ILE A 484 -4.31 -8.54 -3.51
CA ILE A 484 -4.43 -8.01 -4.88
C ILE A 484 -5.01 -9.06 -5.84
N ASN A 485 -5.74 -8.58 -6.86
CA ASN A 485 -6.32 -9.34 -7.97
C ASN A 485 -5.28 -9.95 -8.96
N ASP A 486 -5.80 -10.83 -9.83
CA ASP A 486 -5.07 -11.87 -10.58
C ASP A 486 -4.46 -11.39 -11.93
N ASP A 487 -3.62 -10.35 -11.92
CA ASP A 487 -3.05 -9.68 -13.12
C ASP A 487 -2.33 -10.63 -14.11
N ILE A 488 -1.78 -11.75 -13.65
CA ILE A 488 -1.10 -12.74 -14.51
C ILE A 488 -2.08 -13.46 -15.45
N LEU A 489 -3.31 -13.72 -14.99
CA LEU A 489 -4.30 -14.44 -15.78
C LEU A 489 -4.73 -13.59 -16.98
N GLU A 490 -4.83 -12.28 -16.79
CA GLU A 490 -5.14 -11.33 -17.86
C GLU A 490 -4.05 -11.32 -18.94
N TYR A 491 -2.78 -11.40 -18.56
CA TYR A 491 -1.67 -11.50 -19.49
C TYR A 491 -1.65 -12.82 -20.27
N LEU A 492 -1.88 -13.95 -19.59
CA LEU A 492 -1.96 -15.25 -20.26
C LEU A 492 -3.12 -15.29 -21.26
N GLN A 493 -4.29 -14.78 -20.89
CA GLN A 493 -5.44 -14.65 -21.79
C GLN A 493 -5.12 -13.74 -22.99
N TYR A 494 -4.45 -12.62 -22.74
CA TYR A 494 -3.99 -11.72 -23.78
C TYR A 494 -3.07 -12.44 -24.80
N PHE A 495 -2.07 -13.19 -24.34
CA PHE A 495 -1.18 -13.94 -25.23
C PHE A 495 -1.87 -15.10 -25.96
N ILE A 496 -2.82 -15.78 -25.32
CA ILE A 496 -3.64 -16.80 -25.99
C ILE A 496 -4.40 -16.19 -27.17
N ARG A 497 -5.00 -15.00 -26.99
CA ARG A 497 -5.70 -14.30 -28.07
C ARG A 497 -4.77 -13.95 -29.24
N GLU A 498 -3.57 -13.45 -28.94
CA GLU A 498 -2.56 -13.19 -29.97
C GLU A 498 -2.22 -14.43 -30.80
N GLU A 499 -1.99 -15.56 -30.13
CA GLU A 499 -1.69 -16.81 -30.82
C GLU A 499 -2.89 -17.32 -31.64
N GLN A 500 -4.11 -17.15 -31.16
CA GLN A 500 -5.33 -17.46 -31.93
C GLN A 500 -5.46 -16.58 -33.18
N MET A 501 -5.11 -15.29 -33.12
CA MET A 501 -5.10 -14.42 -34.31
C MET A 501 -4.12 -14.94 -35.35
N LYS A 502 -2.90 -15.32 -34.94
CA LYS A 502 -1.91 -15.94 -35.84
C LYS A 502 -2.42 -17.26 -36.42
N GLN A 503 -3.09 -18.08 -35.61
CA GLN A 503 -3.68 -19.36 -36.02
C GLN A 503 -4.74 -19.15 -37.11
N ASN A 504 -5.65 -18.17 -36.93
CA ASN A 504 -6.66 -17.81 -37.92
C ASN A 504 -6.05 -17.34 -39.25
N ALA A 505 -4.85 -16.78 -39.21
CA ALA A 505 -4.09 -16.41 -40.39
C ALA A 505 -3.26 -17.56 -41.00
N GLY A 506 -3.27 -18.76 -40.39
CA GLY A 506 -2.61 -19.97 -40.89
C GLY A 506 -1.34 -20.39 -40.13
N ALA A 507 -1.05 -19.83 -38.95
CA ALA A 507 0.06 -20.30 -38.12
C ALA A 507 -0.22 -21.70 -37.55
N ARG A 508 0.84 -22.49 -37.36
CA ARG A 508 0.80 -23.76 -36.64
C ARG A 508 1.34 -23.55 -35.24
N ASN A 509 0.46 -23.21 -34.29
CA ASN A 509 0.82 -22.84 -32.92
C ASN A 509 -0.14 -23.44 -31.88
N ASP A 510 -0.78 -24.57 -32.22
CA ASP A 510 -1.68 -25.31 -31.33
C ASP A 510 -1.01 -25.68 -30.00
N GLU A 511 0.26 -26.10 -30.06
CA GLU A 511 1.03 -26.50 -28.88
C GLU A 511 1.30 -25.31 -27.95
N ILE A 512 1.63 -24.12 -28.48
CA ILE A 512 1.81 -22.90 -27.68
C ILE A 512 0.49 -22.51 -26.99
N ILE A 513 -0.63 -22.52 -27.73
CA ILE A 513 -1.95 -22.20 -27.16
C ILE A 513 -2.32 -23.20 -26.06
N ALA A 514 -2.07 -24.50 -26.28
CA ALA A 514 -2.33 -25.53 -25.30
C ALA A 514 -1.44 -25.38 -24.05
N GLY A 515 -0.15 -25.07 -24.23
CA GLY A 515 0.79 -24.79 -23.15
C GLY A 515 0.37 -23.61 -22.29
N LEU A 516 0.07 -22.46 -22.92
CA LEU A 516 -0.41 -21.26 -22.22
C LEU A 516 -1.72 -21.49 -21.47
N ARG A 517 -2.68 -22.24 -22.06
CA ARG A 517 -3.93 -22.61 -21.39
C ARG A 517 -3.67 -23.49 -20.17
N LYS A 518 -2.79 -24.49 -20.31
CA LYS A 518 -2.40 -25.34 -19.20
C LYS A 518 -1.80 -24.51 -18.06
N THR A 519 -0.88 -23.60 -18.36
CA THR A 519 -0.30 -22.68 -17.36
C THR A 519 -1.38 -21.84 -16.67
N MET A 520 -2.33 -21.29 -17.43
CA MET A 520 -3.45 -20.50 -16.90
C MET A 520 -4.38 -21.32 -16.00
N ASP A 521 -4.74 -22.54 -16.41
CA ASP A 521 -5.58 -23.45 -15.64
C ASP A 521 -4.89 -23.86 -14.33
N GLU A 522 -3.59 -24.14 -14.38
CA GLU A 522 -2.82 -24.48 -13.19
C GLU A 522 -2.68 -23.30 -12.23
N PHE A 523 -2.49 -22.06 -12.72
CA PHE A 523 -2.53 -20.87 -11.85
C PHE A 523 -3.91 -20.72 -11.20
N THR A 524 -4.99 -20.83 -11.98
CA THR A 524 -6.37 -20.71 -11.49
C THR A 524 -6.67 -21.77 -10.41
N ASN A 525 -6.35 -23.03 -10.68
CA ASN A 525 -6.55 -24.13 -9.74
C ASN A 525 -5.73 -23.95 -8.46
N ASN A 526 -4.46 -23.54 -8.57
CA ASN A 526 -3.63 -23.26 -7.39
C ASN A 526 -4.20 -22.11 -6.55
N MET A 527 -4.74 -21.07 -7.18
CA MET A 527 -5.39 -19.95 -6.49
C MET A 527 -6.69 -20.38 -5.81
N GLU A 528 -7.51 -21.22 -6.44
CA GLU A 528 -8.72 -21.77 -5.83
C GLU A 528 -8.41 -22.69 -4.64
N LEU A 529 -7.46 -23.61 -4.80
CA LEU A 529 -6.98 -24.48 -3.73
C LEU A 529 -6.48 -23.66 -2.54
N PHE A 530 -5.76 -22.58 -2.82
CA PHE A 530 -5.28 -21.69 -1.77
C PHE A 530 -6.41 -20.87 -1.12
N LYS A 531 -7.35 -20.31 -1.89
CA LYS A 531 -8.55 -19.64 -1.35
C LYS A 531 -9.34 -20.59 -0.44
N ASN A 532 -9.42 -21.87 -0.79
CA ASN A 532 -10.05 -22.92 0.02
C ASN A 532 -9.20 -23.30 1.24
N ALA A 533 -7.87 -23.43 1.11
CA ALA A 533 -6.97 -23.72 2.23
C ALA A 533 -6.97 -22.61 3.28
N ILE A 534 -7.01 -21.33 2.89
CA ILE A 534 -7.24 -20.24 3.84
C ILE A 534 -8.62 -20.40 4.50
N ARG A 535 -9.68 -20.71 3.74
CA ARG A 535 -11.02 -20.96 4.32
C ARG A 535 -11.05 -22.11 5.31
N GLU A 536 -10.23 -23.13 5.13
CA GLU A 536 -10.12 -24.30 6.03
C GLU A 536 -9.19 -24.04 7.22
N GLN A 537 -8.05 -23.37 7.03
CA GLN A 537 -7.18 -22.91 8.12
C GLN A 537 -7.88 -21.88 9.04
N LYS A 538 -8.91 -21.18 8.53
CA LYS A 538 -9.81 -20.31 9.31
C LYS A 538 -10.62 -21.05 10.37
N GLU A 539 -10.82 -22.38 10.27
CA GLU A 539 -11.55 -23.17 11.27
C GLU A 539 -10.64 -23.78 12.35
N SER A 540 -9.35 -23.95 12.07
CA SER A 540 -8.40 -24.63 12.97
C SER A 540 -7.49 -23.71 13.78
N GLY A 541 -7.34 -22.43 13.41
CA GLY A 541 -6.62 -21.42 14.19
C GLY A 541 -5.09 -21.51 14.16
N ASP A 542 -4.51 -22.32 13.27
CA ASP A 542 -3.07 -22.53 13.18
C ASP A 542 -2.47 -21.80 11.95
N MET A 543 -1.74 -20.70 12.21
CA MET A 543 -1.05 -19.88 11.19
C MET A 543 0.43 -20.32 11.08
N THR A 544 0.69 -21.57 10.69
CA THR A 544 2.06 -22.14 10.72
C THR A 544 2.78 -22.18 9.38
N ASP A 545 2.16 -21.70 8.28
CA ASP A 545 2.72 -21.85 6.93
C ASP A 545 2.64 -20.56 6.10
N THR A 546 3.05 -19.44 6.73
CA THR A 546 3.07 -18.10 6.13
C THR A 546 4.50 -17.70 5.80
N LEU A 547 4.78 -17.44 4.52
CA LEU A 547 6.09 -16.94 4.08
C LEU A 547 6.37 -15.58 4.75
N ASN A 548 7.59 -15.38 5.25
CA ASN A 548 8.06 -14.12 5.81
C ASN A 548 8.38 -13.13 4.66
N PRO A 549 8.14 -11.81 4.79
CA PRO A 549 8.54 -10.85 3.76
C PRO A 549 9.98 -10.98 3.24
N GLU A 550 10.95 -11.42 4.06
CA GLU A 550 12.33 -11.66 3.61
C GLU A 550 12.44 -12.80 2.59
N GLU A 551 11.66 -13.86 2.77
CA GLU A 551 11.63 -15.04 1.88
C GLU A 551 11.11 -14.67 0.48
N ILE A 552 10.39 -13.54 0.34
CA ILE A 552 9.94 -13.04 -0.95
C ILE A 552 11.10 -12.53 -1.80
N PHE A 553 12.06 -11.84 -1.19
CA PHE A 553 13.25 -11.39 -1.92
C PHE A 553 14.10 -12.57 -2.37
N ASP A 554 14.21 -13.60 -1.54
CA ASP A 554 14.90 -14.85 -1.89
C ASP A 554 14.19 -15.57 -3.02
N LEU A 555 12.86 -15.71 -2.94
CA LEU A 555 12.03 -16.31 -4.00
C LEU A 555 12.18 -15.57 -5.33
N VAL A 556 12.13 -14.24 -5.33
CA VAL A 556 12.38 -13.47 -6.55
C VAL A 556 13.83 -13.58 -7.01
N GLY A 557 14.78 -13.70 -6.09
CA GLY A 557 16.18 -14.04 -6.37
C GLY A 557 16.30 -15.36 -7.15
N THR A 558 15.55 -16.39 -6.78
CA THR A 558 15.56 -17.68 -7.51
C THR A 558 15.11 -17.53 -8.96
N LEU A 559 14.17 -16.62 -9.26
CA LEU A 559 13.79 -16.32 -10.65
C LEU A 559 14.95 -15.72 -11.43
N TYR A 560 15.75 -14.85 -10.81
CA TYR A 560 16.89 -14.20 -11.46
C TYR A 560 18.06 -15.15 -11.70
N GLU A 561 18.14 -16.24 -10.95
CA GLU A 561 19.17 -17.27 -11.07
C GLU A 561 18.83 -18.39 -12.05
N LEU A 562 17.64 -18.37 -12.67
CA LEU A 562 17.24 -19.34 -13.68
C LEU A 562 18.23 -19.34 -14.86
N PRO A 563 18.84 -20.49 -15.23
CA PRO A 563 19.91 -20.56 -16.22
C PRO A 563 19.59 -20.02 -17.62
N ILE A 564 18.33 -20.11 -18.05
CA ILE A 564 17.87 -19.78 -19.40
C ILE A 564 17.15 -18.43 -19.40
N THR A 565 16.22 -18.23 -18.47
CA THR A 565 15.32 -17.07 -18.48
C THR A 565 15.60 -16.02 -17.40
N GLY A 566 16.44 -16.33 -16.41
CA GLY A 566 16.59 -15.49 -15.22
C GLY A 566 17.19 -14.11 -15.49
N GLU A 567 18.18 -14.03 -16.39
CA GLU A 567 18.75 -12.74 -16.81
C GLU A 567 17.69 -11.82 -17.43
N GLN A 568 16.79 -12.38 -18.24
CA GLN A 568 15.72 -11.65 -18.89
C GLN A 568 14.71 -11.11 -17.86
N ILE A 569 14.23 -11.97 -16.95
CA ILE A 569 13.30 -11.58 -15.89
C ILE A 569 13.90 -10.44 -15.06
N ARG A 570 15.18 -10.55 -14.70
CA ARG A 570 15.91 -9.51 -13.95
C ARG A 570 15.96 -8.17 -14.71
N GLN A 571 16.23 -8.21 -16.01
CA GLN A 571 16.25 -7.01 -16.85
C GLN A 571 14.87 -6.35 -16.97
N GLN A 572 13.79 -7.14 -17.09
CA GLN A 572 12.42 -6.62 -17.14
C GLN A 572 12.02 -5.97 -15.81
N VAL A 573 12.32 -6.60 -14.67
CA VAL A 573 11.92 -6.08 -13.34
C VAL A 573 12.71 -4.85 -12.92
N ASN A 574 14.02 -4.79 -13.18
CA ASN A 574 14.86 -3.63 -12.83
C ASN A 574 14.50 -2.36 -13.61
N GLY A 575 13.85 -2.50 -14.76
CA GLY A 575 13.35 -1.40 -15.57
C GLY A 575 12.14 -0.67 -15.00
N ILE A 576 11.35 -1.38 -14.20
CA ILE A 576 10.07 -0.90 -13.70
C ILE A 576 10.34 -0.06 -12.44
N LYS A 577 10.27 1.26 -12.59
CA LYS A 577 10.46 2.21 -11.49
C LYS A 577 9.11 2.49 -10.82
N PHE A 578 8.97 2.09 -9.55
CA PHE A 578 8.14 2.87 -8.64
C PHE A 578 8.94 4.12 -8.26
N GLY A 579 8.27 5.26 -8.13
CA GLY A 579 8.92 6.53 -7.80
C GLY A 579 9.86 6.34 -6.60
N GLN A 580 11.16 6.29 -6.87
CA GLN A 580 12.19 6.31 -5.84
C GLN A 580 12.40 7.76 -5.47
N GLU A 581 11.91 8.23 -4.33
CA GLU A 581 12.35 9.54 -3.83
C GLU A 581 12.54 9.57 -2.30
N ASN A 582 13.77 9.95 -1.96
CA ASN A 582 14.23 10.78 -0.85
C ASN A 582 13.63 10.55 0.54
N TYR A 583 14.39 9.80 1.35
CA TYR A 583 14.32 9.85 2.81
C TYR A 583 14.55 11.29 3.30
N THR A 584 13.47 12.00 3.62
CA THR A 584 13.57 13.30 4.30
C THR A 584 13.67 13.07 5.80
N ALA A 585 14.87 13.30 6.34
CA ALA A 585 15.12 13.42 7.76
C ALA A 585 14.53 14.72 8.35
N HIS A 586 14.18 14.68 9.65
CA HIS A 586 13.92 15.80 10.56
C HIS A 586 12.55 16.53 10.49
N ARG A 587 11.44 15.80 10.71
CA ARG A 587 10.11 16.41 10.96
C ARG A 587 9.51 16.00 12.31
N GLU A 588 10.33 15.97 13.34
CA GLU A 588 9.89 15.73 14.72
C GLU A 588 9.93 17.02 15.53
N ARG A 589 8.90 17.25 16.35
CA ARG A 589 8.81 18.38 17.27
C ARG A 589 8.66 17.85 18.69
N SER A 590 9.69 18.03 19.50
CA SER A 590 9.62 17.88 20.95
C SER A 590 8.71 18.95 21.54
N ILE A 591 7.73 18.53 22.36
CA ILE A 591 6.82 19.44 23.03
C ILE A 591 7.38 19.75 24.41
N GLU A 592 7.70 21.02 24.64
CA GLU A 592 8.01 21.53 25.98
C GLU A 592 6.71 21.93 26.65
N LEU A 593 6.39 21.27 27.77
CA LEU A 593 5.20 21.57 28.56
C LEU A 593 5.58 22.51 29.71
N PRO A 594 4.68 23.40 30.14
CA PRO A 594 4.94 24.29 31.28
C PRO A 594 5.15 23.46 32.56
N SER A 595 6.05 23.91 33.44
CA SER A 595 6.47 23.19 34.66
C SER A 595 5.30 22.71 35.53
N LYS A 596 4.21 23.48 35.58
CA LYS A 596 2.99 23.12 36.32
C LYS A 596 2.38 21.79 35.86
N ALA A 597 2.56 21.38 34.60
CA ALA A 597 2.02 20.13 34.07
C ALA A 597 2.54 18.92 34.86
N ALA A 598 3.76 18.99 35.41
CA ALA A 598 4.32 17.94 36.25
C ALA A 598 3.47 17.69 37.52
N SER A 599 2.76 18.73 37.99
CA SER A 599 1.92 18.70 39.17
C SER A 599 0.44 18.41 38.88
N SER A 600 0.00 18.52 37.62
CA SER A 600 -1.36 18.19 37.18
C SER A 600 -1.72 16.75 37.55
N LYS A 601 -2.93 16.55 38.05
CA LYS A 601 -3.51 15.23 38.30
C LYS A 601 -3.55 14.40 37.02
N VAL A 602 -3.94 14.99 35.89
CA VAL A 602 -4.01 14.29 34.60
C VAL A 602 -2.63 13.75 34.19
N MET A 603 -1.58 14.57 34.29
CA MET A 603 -0.21 14.13 34.02
C MET A 603 0.23 13.01 34.97
N LYS A 604 -0.06 13.12 36.27
CA LYS A 604 0.28 12.08 37.26
C LYS A 604 -0.42 10.75 36.96
N ASP A 605 -1.70 10.80 36.60
CA ASP A 605 -2.47 9.61 36.22
C ASP A 605 -1.88 8.95 34.96
N LEU A 606 -1.51 9.75 33.95
CA LEU A 606 -0.83 9.26 32.76
C LEU A 606 0.55 8.67 33.05
N LYS A 607 1.37 9.32 33.89
CA LYS A 607 2.65 8.78 34.38
C LYS A 607 2.46 7.40 35.01
N ASN A 608 1.46 7.26 35.88
CA ASN A 608 1.14 5.99 36.51
C ASN A 608 0.74 4.92 35.48
N ILE A 609 -0.11 5.28 34.51
CA ILE A 609 -0.51 4.38 33.42
C ILE A 609 0.72 3.89 32.65
N VAL A 610 1.55 4.81 32.15
CA VAL A 610 2.68 4.43 31.27
C VAL A 610 3.81 3.70 32.00
N SER A 611 3.89 3.84 33.33
CA SER A 611 4.83 3.12 34.20
C SER A 611 4.52 1.61 34.33
N ILE A 612 3.30 1.19 33.99
CA ILE A 612 2.89 -0.22 34.00
C ILE A 612 3.68 -0.95 32.91
N ARG A 613 4.76 -1.63 33.31
CA ARG A 613 5.57 -2.44 32.40
C ARG A 613 4.78 -3.65 31.94
N ARG A 614 4.88 -3.97 30.65
CA ARG A 614 4.36 -5.23 30.11
C ARG A 614 4.98 -6.39 30.90
N LYS A 615 4.15 -7.26 31.47
CA LYS A 615 4.63 -8.55 31.94
C LYS A 615 5.14 -9.29 30.70
N LYS A 616 6.41 -9.69 30.73
CA LYS A 616 7.04 -10.48 29.68
C LYS A 616 6.26 -11.76 29.42
#